data_AF-A0A2M6VN68-F1
#
_entry.id   AF-A0A2M6VN68-F1
#
_cell.length_a   1.000
_cell.length_b   1.000
_cell.length_c   1.000
_cell.angle_alpha   90.00
_cell.angle_beta   90.00
_cell.angle_gamma   90.00
#
_symmetry.space_group_name_H-M   'P 1'
#
loop_
_entity.id
_entity.type
_entity.pdbx_description
1 polymer ?
#
loop_
_entity_poly.entity_id
_entity_poly.type
_entity_poly.pdbx_seq_one_letter_code
_entity_poly.pdbx_strand_id
1 'polypeptide(L)'
;MRQGDVLKRVRGDGHITLAIVVTADCDIANEKFGDAGLACVQLGPLADYVLGEHARNLARVQMKKRFEKAAQWVNERWCLKDPGNVALSEERVQAWILASKPEEIEAELNLSVDGEKSFIKRESAALQAAQSFIDAPTDRYSAIDALCVLQAQSTTRSTQFKTVLGALSPKKLPFDLFYVSCVPGEPGLGFVAKLQALTFIPFNRSFTSMDDAKDFENSFVRVGRLGPTFRHALAQQFGMLFARIGMPKAYEQDRDAAFEIIADQIKAEMGEQK
;
A
#
# COMPACT_ATOMS: atom_id res chain seq x y z
N MET A 1 20.20 3.02 21.13
CA MET A 1 19.63 2.50 19.86
C MET A 1 20.64 2.60 18.73
N ARG A 2 20.47 1.84 17.65
CA ARG A 2 21.31 1.86 16.42
C ARG A 2 20.48 1.58 15.17
N GLN A 3 21.02 1.93 14.00
CA GLN A 3 20.41 1.59 12.72
C GLN A 3 20.23 0.08 12.57
N GLY A 4 19.06 -0.33 12.08
CA GLY A 4 18.68 -1.73 11.91
C GLY A 4 18.23 -2.42 13.19
N ASP A 5 18.17 -1.74 14.34
CA ASP A 5 17.47 -2.26 15.53
C ASP A 5 15.98 -2.48 15.19
N VAL A 6 15.46 -3.65 15.56
CA VAL A 6 14.03 -3.98 15.44
C VAL A 6 13.38 -3.68 16.78
N LEU A 7 12.40 -2.79 16.77
CA LEU A 7 11.67 -2.31 17.93
C LEU A 7 10.27 -2.91 17.97
N LYS A 8 9.84 -3.30 19.16
CA LYS A 8 8.47 -3.73 19.43
C LYS A 8 7.85 -2.79 20.43
N ARG A 9 6.66 -2.27 20.12
CA ARG A 9 5.87 -1.50 21.09
C ARG A 9 5.45 -2.42 22.24
N VAL A 10 5.67 -1.95 23.46
CA VAL A 10 5.23 -2.59 24.69
C VAL A 10 4.36 -1.61 25.48
N ARG A 11 3.43 -2.15 26.28
CA ARG A 11 2.59 -1.36 27.19
C ARG A 11 1.81 -0.23 26.48
N GLY A 12 1.09 -0.58 25.41
CA GLY A 12 0.21 0.33 24.67
C GLY A 12 -1.17 -0.29 24.40
N ASP A 13 -1.94 0.30 23.49
CA ASP A 13 -3.34 -0.06 23.11
C ASP A 13 -3.60 -1.50 22.61
N GLY A 14 -2.62 -2.40 22.72
CA GLY A 14 -2.75 -3.82 22.37
C GLY A 14 -2.38 -4.15 20.93
N HIS A 15 -2.23 -3.18 20.02
CA HIS A 15 -1.73 -3.47 18.68
C HIS A 15 -0.21 -3.70 18.71
N ILE A 16 0.23 -4.87 18.24
CA ILE A 16 1.67 -5.14 18.08
C ILE A 16 2.20 -4.25 16.97
N THR A 17 3.03 -3.28 17.34
CA THR A 17 3.71 -2.39 16.38
C THR A 17 5.18 -2.77 16.36
N LEU A 18 5.61 -3.41 15.27
CA LEU A 18 7.02 -3.65 15.00
C LEU A 18 7.54 -2.57 14.06
N ALA A 19 8.77 -2.13 14.30
CA ALA A 19 9.43 -1.14 13.46
C ALA A 19 10.93 -1.40 13.36
N ILE A 20 11.56 -0.97 12.28
CA ILE A 20 13.01 -1.04 12.10
C ILE A 20 13.58 0.37 12.07
N VAL A 21 14.58 0.64 12.89
CA VAL A 21 15.29 1.94 12.90
C VAL A 21 16.05 2.12 11.60
N VAL A 22 15.74 3.18 10.85
CA VAL A 22 16.45 3.54 9.62
C VAL A 22 17.39 4.73 9.80
N THR A 23 17.22 5.52 10.88
CA THR A 23 18.18 6.58 11.26
C THR A 23 19.60 6.05 11.27
N ALA A 24 20.52 6.77 10.62
CA ALA A 24 21.91 6.37 10.50
C ALA A 24 22.62 6.38 11.86
N ASP A 25 23.58 5.46 12.04
CA ASP A 25 24.36 5.37 13.29
C ASP A 25 25.10 6.70 13.59
N CYS A 26 25.58 7.41 12.57
CA CYS A 26 26.23 8.70 12.73
C CYS A 26 25.27 9.80 13.20
N ASP A 27 24.01 9.77 12.76
CA ASP A 27 23.00 10.74 13.22
C ASP A 27 22.61 10.46 14.66
N ILE A 28 22.49 9.19 15.04
CA ILE A 28 22.22 8.80 16.44
C ILE A 28 23.38 9.22 17.35
N ALA A 29 24.63 8.98 16.92
CA ALA A 29 25.82 9.30 17.72
C ALA A 29 26.04 10.81 17.92
N ASN A 30 25.53 11.65 17.00
CA ASN A 30 25.65 13.10 17.05
C ASN A 30 24.33 13.81 17.43
N GLU A 31 23.32 13.06 17.89
CA GLU A 31 22.01 13.58 18.28
C GLU A 31 21.28 14.37 17.16
N LYS A 32 21.55 14.02 15.89
CA LYS A 32 20.99 14.65 14.68
C LYS A 32 19.64 14.07 14.25
N PHE A 33 18.78 13.76 15.21
CA PHE A 33 17.44 13.22 14.94
C PHE A 33 16.30 14.14 15.43
N GLY A 34 16.65 15.25 16.09
CA GLY A 34 15.69 16.27 16.55
C GLY A 34 14.65 15.75 17.53
N ASP A 35 13.64 16.58 17.80
CA ASP A 35 12.58 16.25 18.77
C ASP A 35 11.64 15.13 18.29
N ALA A 36 11.58 14.89 16.98
CA ALA A 36 10.78 13.82 16.39
C ALA A 36 11.29 12.42 16.80
N GLY A 37 12.59 12.29 17.09
CA GLY A 37 13.21 11.02 17.48
C GLY A 37 13.66 10.15 16.30
N LEU A 38 13.65 8.83 16.51
CA LEU A 38 14.19 7.87 15.56
C LEU A 38 13.24 7.64 14.39
N ALA A 39 13.75 7.86 13.18
CA ALA A 39 13.08 7.48 11.95
C ALA A 39 13.07 5.94 11.84
N CYS A 40 11.87 5.38 11.69
CA CYS A 40 11.64 3.95 11.66
C CYS A 40 10.66 3.58 10.54
N VAL A 41 10.82 2.38 9.96
CA VAL A 41 9.86 1.83 8.99
C VAL A 41 9.02 0.75 9.66
N GLN A 42 7.71 0.75 9.39
CA GLN A 42 6.81 -0.25 9.95
C GLN A 42 7.11 -1.64 9.40
N LEU A 43 7.08 -2.63 10.28
CA LEU A 43 7.29 -4.04 9.98
C LEU A 43 6.01 -4.81 10.28
N GLY A 44 5.56 -5.65 9.34
CA GLY A 44 4.38 -6.49 9.52
C GLY A 44 4.56 -7.89 8.94
N PRO A 45 3.72 -8.85 9.32
CA PRO A 45 3.77 -10.20 8.77
C PRO A 45 3.62 -10.18 7.24
N LEU A 46 4.41 -11.00 6.54
CA LEU A 46 4.33 -11.11 5.08
C LEU A 46 2.93 -11.56 4.64
N ALA A 47 2.30 -12.48 5.39
CA ALA A 47 0.97 -12.98 5.11
C ALA A 47 -0.08 -11.85 5.08
N ASP A 48 -0.02 -10.90 6.00
CA ASP A 48 -0.99 -9.80 6.08
C ASP A 48 -0.83 -8.86 4.87
N TYR A 49 0.40 -8.63 4.41
CA TYR A 49 0.64 -7.90 3.18
C TYR A 49 0.12 -8.65 1.95
N VAL A 50 0.46 -9.93 1.81
CA VAL A 50 0.09 -10.73 0.62
C VAL A 50 -1.42 -10.92 0.51
N LEU A 51 -2.05 -11.36 1.60
CA LEU A 51 -3.48 -11.69 1.63
C LEU A 51 -4.36 -10.43 1.75
N GLY A 52 -3.84 -9.35 2.33
CA GLY A 52 -4.54 -8.08 2.46
C GLY A 52 -4.26 -7.12 1.31
N GLU A 53 -3.20 -6.32 1.45
CA GLU A 53 -2.90 -5.19 0.56
C GLU A 53 -2.61 -5.64 -0.88
N HIS A 54 -1.73 -6.63 -1.06
CA HIS A 54 -1.35 -7.11 -2.39
C HIS A 54 -2.52 -7.75 -3.13
N ALA A 55 -3.25 -8.65 -2.47
CA ALA A 55 -4.44 -9.28 -3.05
C ALA A 55 -5.50 -8.25 -3.45
N ARG A 56 -5.77 -7.24 -2.61
CA ARG A 56 -6.73 -6.18 -2.95
C ARG A 56 -6.28 -5.37 -4.15
N ASN A 57 -5.00 -4.99 -4.21
CA ASN A 57 -4.47 -4.24 -5.35
C ASN A 57 -4.55 -5.07 -6.64
N LEU A 58 -4.23 -6.37 -6.56
CA LEU A 58 -4.38 -7.27 -7.71
C LEU A 58 -5.85 -7.42 -8.15
N ALA A 59 -6.78 -7.55 -7.19
CA ALA A 59 -8.21 -7.64 -7.48
C ALA A 59 -8.71 -6.38 -8.19
N ARG A 60 -8.34 -5.20 -7.69
CA ARG A 60 -8.67 -3.90 -8.33
C ARG A 60 -8.13 -3.80 -9.75
N VAL A 61 -6.88 -4.21 -9.98
CA VAL A 61 -6.28 -4.22 -11.32
C VAL A 61 -7.01 -5.17 -12.26
N GLN A 62 -7.40 -6.36 -11.79
CA GLN A 62 -8.17 -7.31 -12.60
C GLN A 62 -9.59 -6.80 -12.88
N MET A 63 -10.25 -6.20 -11.88
CA MET A 63 -11.58 -5.59 -12.04
C MET A 63 -11.54 -4.47 -13.05
N LYS A 64 -10.55 -3.56 -12.98
CA LYS A 64 -10.40 -2.48 -13.96
C LYS A 64 -10.34 -3.02 -15.39
N LYS A 65 -9.50 -4.04 -15.65
CA LYS A 65 -9.39 -4.67 -16.97
C LYS A 65 -10.69 -5.33 -17.43
N ARG A 66 -11.49 -5.88 -16.51
CA ARG A 66 -12.79 -6.48 -16.84
C ARG A 66 -13.86 -5.41 -17.08
N PHE A 67 -13.87 -4.33 -16.31
CA PHE A 67 -14.71 -3.16 -16.57
C PHE A 67 -14.40 -2.53 -17.92
N GLU A 68 -13.13 -2.35 -18.29
CA GLU A 68 -12.72 -1.85 -19.63
C GLU A 68 -13.31 -2.73 -20.75
N LYS A 69 -13.21 -4.06 -20.63
CA LYS A 69 -13.80 -5.00 -21.60
C LYS A 69 -15.33 -4.95 -21.62
N ALA A 70 -15.96 -4.83 -20.45
CA ALA A 70 -17.41 -4.72 -20.36
C ALA A 70 -17.91 -3.40 -20.94
N ALA A 71 -17.20 -2.29 -20.69
CA ALA A 71 -17.48 -0.98 -21.26
C ALA A 71 -17.38 -1.00 -22.79
N GLN A 72 -16.35 -1.62 -23.35
CA GLN A 72 -16.23 -1.80 -24.79
C GLN A 72 -17.43 -2.59 -25.34
N TRP A 73 -17.76 -3.74 -24.73
CA TRP A 73 -18.87 -4.59 -25.17
C TRP A 73 -20.24 -3.90 -25.10
N VAL A 74 -20.48 -3.11 -24.05
CA VAL A 74 -21.71 -2.33 -23.87
C VAL A 74 -21.78 -1.21 -24.89
N ASN A 75 -20.71 -0.44 -25.09
CA ASN A 75 -20.69 0.68 -26.03
C ASN A 75 -20.86 0.24 -27.48
N GLU A 76 -20.26 -0.89 -27.88
CA GLU A 76 -20.48 -1.47 -29.22
C GLU A 76 -21.98 -1.71 -29.47
N ARG A 77 -22.72 -2.24 -28.49
CA ARG A 77 -24.16 -2.51 -28.60
C ARG A 77 -25.03 -1.28 -28.46
N TRP A 78 -24.64 -0.37 -27.56
CA TRP A 78 -25.31 0.90 -27.36
C TRP A 78 -25.34 1.73 -28.64
N CYS A 79 -24.21 1.84 -29.34
CA CYS A 79 -24.11 2.55 -30.61
C CYS A 79 -24.83 1.82 -31.77
N LEU A 80 -24.94 0.49 -31.72
CA LEU A 80 -25.73 -0.27 -32.71
C LEU A 80 -27.24 -0.11 -32.53
N LYS A 81 -27.71 0.18 -31.31
CA LYS A 81 -29.13 0.32 -31.00
C LYS A 81 -29.77 1.55 -31.68
N ASP A 82 -29.07 2.67 -31.72
CA ASP A 82 -29.55 3.93 -32.30
C ASP A 82 -28.35 4.73 -32.88
N PRO A 83 -28.38 5.16 -34.15
CA PRO A 83 -27.34 6.00 -34.74
C PRO A 83 -27.08 7.33 -34.02
N GLY A 84 -28.06 7.84 -33.26
CA GLY A 84 -27.93 9.04 -32.43
C GLY A 84 -27.23 8.80 -31.10
N ASN A 85 -26.95 7.55 -30.72
CA ASN A 85 -26.28 7.24 -29.47
C ASN A 85 -24.79 7.59 -29.52
N VAL A 86 -24.35 8.30 -28.49
CA VAL A 86 -22.93 8.54 -28.21
C VAL A 86 -22.45 7.49 -27.21
N ALA A 87 -21.19 7.08 -27.34
CA ALA A 87 -20.54 6.16 -26.41
C ALA A 87 -20.67 6.66 -24.96
N LEU A 88 -21.04 5.75 -24.06
CA LEU A 88 -21.09 5.98 -22.63
C LEU A 88 -19.66 6.04 -22.06
N SER A 89 -19.46 6.87 -21.03
CA SER A 89 -18.18 6.89 -20.31
C SER A 89 -17.97 5.59 -19.54
N GLU A 90 -16.71 5.25 -19.27
CA GLU A 90 -16.34 4.04 -18.51
C GLU A 90 -17.00 4.04 -17.12
N GLU A 91 -17.03 5.19 -16.45
CA GLU A 91 -17.63 5.35 -15.12
C GLU A 91 -19.14 5.11 -15.16
N ARG A 92 -19.80 5.57 -16.23
CA ARG A 92 -21.24 5.37 -16.40
C ARG A 92 -21.56 3.90 -16.63
N VAL A 93 -20.77 3.20 -17.46
CA VAL A 93 -20.97 1.76 -17.68
C VAL A 93 -20.68 0.97 -16.40
N GLN A 94 -19.60 1.31 -15.68
CA GLN A 94 -19.28 0.69 -14.40
C GLN A 94 -20.42 0.86 -13.39
N ALA A 95 -20.93 2.09 -13.23
CA ALA A 95 -22.04 2.37 -12.33
C ALA A 95 -23.29 1.57 -12.72
N TRP A 96 -23.58 1.46 -14.02
CA TRP A 96 -24.71 0.70 -14.53
C TRP A 96 -24.58 -0.80 -14.23
N ILE A 97 -23.41 -1.39 -14.50
CA ILE A 97 -23.11 -2.80 -14.20
C ILE A 97 -23.22 -3.09 -12.70
N LEU A 98 -22.82 -2.15 -11.84
CA LEU A 98 -22.87 -2.34 -10.39
C LEU A 98 -24.27 -2.14 -9.80
N ALA A 99 -25.13 -1.34 -10.43
CA ALA A 99 -26.45 -0.98 -9.92
C ALA A 99 -27.60 -1.81 -10.49
N SER A 100 -27.46 -2.32 -11.71
CA SER A 100 -28.55 -3.00 -12.43
C SER A 100 -28.39 -4.51 -12.47
N LYS A 101 -29.52 -5.21 -12.63
CA LYS A 101 -29.48 -6.64 -12.96
C LYS A 101 -29.03 -6.82 -14.41
N PRO A 102 -28.30 -7.90 -14.74
CA PRO A 102 -27.86 -8.14 -16.11
C PRO A 102 -28.99 -8.14 -17.14
N GLU A 103 -30.16 -8.68 -16.76
CA GLU A 103 -31.36 -8.72 -17.62
C GLU A 103 -31.88 -7.33 -17.98
N GLU A 104 -31.76 -6.36 -17.08
CA GLU A 104 -32.17 -4.97 -17.30
C GLU A 104 -31.24 -4.32 -18.33
N ILE A 105 -29.93 -4.56 -18.20
CA ILE A 105 -28.91 -4.08 -19.15
C ILE A 105 -29.15 -4.68 -20.54
N GLU A 106 -29.44 -5.99 -20.63
CA GLU A 106 -29.73 -6.65 -21.90
C GLU A 106 -31.01 -6.13 -22.55
N ALA A 107 -32.08 -5.95 -21.77
CA ALA A 107 -33.35 -5.41 -22.25
C ALA A 107 -33.17 -3.99 -22.78
N GLU A 108 -32.42 -3.13 -22.07
CA GLU A 108 -32.11 -1.78 -22.55
C GLU A 108 -31.23 -1.77 -23.80
N LEU A 109 -30.40 -2.79 -24.02
CA LEU A 109 -29.60 -2.94 -25.24
C LEU A 109 -30.36 -3.64 -26.38
N ASN A 110 -31.66 -3.90 -26.23
CA ASN A 110 -32.50 -4.63 -27.20
C ASN A 110 -31.91 -6.01 -27.59
N LEU A 111 -31.22 -6.68 -26.67
CA LEU A 111 -30.67 -8.00 -26.92
C LEU A 111 -31.74 -9.07 -26.68
N SER A 112 -31.82 -10.05 -27.59
CA SER A 112 -32.50 -11.31 -27.32
C SER A 112 -31.85 -11.95 -26.11
N VAL A 113 -32.66 -12.37 -25.12
CA VAL A 113 -32.19 -13.09 -23.92
C VAL A 113 -31.76 -14.50 -24.34
N ASP A 114 -30.63 -14.60 -25.03
CA ASP A 114 -30.03 -15.90 -25.36
C ASP A 114 -29.46 -16.49 -24.06
N GLY A 115 -30.06 -17.61 -23.63
CA GLY A 115 -29.83 -18.26 -22.35
C GLY A 115 -28.36 -18.59 -22.06
N GLU A 116 -28.03 -18.61 -20.75
CA GLU A 116 -26.79 -19.05 -20.07
C GLU A 116 -25.40 -18.57 -20.58
N LYS A 117 -25.26 -18.10 -21.82
CA LYS A 117 -23.97 -17.74 -22.45
C LYS A 117 -23.71 -16.23 -22.52
N SER A 118 -24.66 -15.42 -22.05
CA SER A 118 -24.51 -13.97 -22.06
C SER A 118 -23.20 -13.53 -21.40
N PHE A 119 -22.44 -12.71 -22.13
CA PHE A 119 -21.23 -12.10 -21.64
C PHE A 119 -21.54 -11.17 -20.46
N ILE A 120 -22.54 -10.30 -20.58
CA ILE A 120 -22.84 -9.31 -19.54
C ILE A 120 -23.37 -9.94 -18.25
N LYS A 121 -24.09 -11.07 -18.34
CA LYS A 121 -24.48 -11.86 -17.15
C LYS A 121 -23.26 -12.36 -16.39
N ARG A 122 -22.29 -12.95 -17.10
CA ARG A 122 -21.06 -13.47 -16.50
C ARG A 122 -20.17 -12.37 -15.94
N GLU A 123 -20.02 -11.26 -16.66
CA GLU A 123 -19.19 -10.13 -16.20
C GLU A 123 -19.83 -9.42 -15.01
N SER A 124 -21.12 -9.09 -15.07
CA SER A 124 -21.81 -8.37 -13.99
C SER A 124 -21.82 -9.17 -12.70
N ALA A 125 -22.13 -10.48 -12.77
CA ALA A 125 -22.08 -11.35 -11.59
C ALA A 125 -20.68 -11.38 -10.96
N ALA A 126 -19.62 -11.51 -11.78
CA ALA A 126 -18.26 -11.55 -11.28
C ALA A 126 -17.79 -10.20 -10.71
N LEU A 127 -18.12 -9.09 -11.38
CA LEU A 127 -17.73 -7.74 -10.99
C LEU A 127 -18.45 -7.27 -9.72
N GLN A 128 -19.77 -7.51 -9.62
CA GLN A 128 -20.55 -7.18 -8.43
C GLN A 128 -20.07 -7.98 -7.21
N ALA A 129 -19.89 -9.30 -7.36
CA ALA A 129 -19.39 -10.14 -6.27
C ALA A 129 -17.96 -9.74 -5.86
N ALA A 130 -17.05 -9.50 -6.80
CA ALA A 130 -15.70 -9.03 -6.49
C ALA A 130 -15.69 -7.66 -5.78
N GLN A 131 -16.56 -6.72 -6.20
CA GLN A 131 -16.70 -5.42 -5.54
C GLN A 131 -17.16 -5.57 -4.10
N SER A 132 -18.16 -6.43 -3.85
CA SER A 132 -18.68 -6.68 -2.50
C SER A 132 -17.60 -7.20 -1.54
N PHE A 133 -16.69 -8.05 -2.03
CA PHE A 133 -15.56 -8.55 -1.24
C PHE A 133 -14.47 -7.50 -0.97
N ILE A 134 -14.25 -6.56 -1.90
CA ILE A 134 -13.28 -5.47 -1.71
C ILE A 134 -13.80 -4.43 -0.71
N ASP A 135 -15.11 -4.14 -0.76
CA ASP A 135 -15.76 -3.17 0.13
C ASP A 135 -16.08 -3.76 1.50
N ALA A 136 -16.14 -5.09 1.62
CA ALA A 136 -16.29 -5.78 2.90
C ALA A 136 -15.11 -5.44 3.84
N PRO A 137 -15.39 -4.91 5.04
CA PRO A 137 -14.33 -4.55 5.97
C PRO A 137 -13.59 -5.79 6.49
N THR A 138 -12.27 -5.65 6.58
CA THR A 138 -11.34 -6.37 7.48
C THR A 138 -11.08 -7.87 7.32
N ASP A 139 -11.79 -8.64 6.50
CA ASP A 139 -11.38 -10.03 6.31
C ASP A 139 -10.13 -10.13 5.42
N ARG A 140 -9.07 -10.74 5.98
CA ARG A 140 -7.80 -11.00 5.28
C ARG A 140 -7.97 -11.91 4.06
N TYR A 141 -9.10 -12.61 3.95
CA TYR A 141 -9.40 -13.52 2.85
C TYR A 141 -10.37 -12.97 1.81
N SER A 142 -11.10 -11.90 2.10
CA SER A 142 -12.09 -11.37 1.15
C SER A 142 -11.46 -11.00 -0.20
N ALA A 143 -10.24 -10.47 -0.18
CA ALA A 143 -9.49 -10.15 -1.39
C ALA A 143 -9.15 -11.40 -2.23
N ILE A 144 -8.95 -12.55 -1.59
CA ILE A 144 -8.72 -13.83 -2.27
C ILE A 144 -10.03 -14.33 -2.88
N ASP A 145 -11.15 -14.19 -2.16
CA ASP A 145 -12.47 -14.54 -2.68
C ASP A 145 -12.83 -13.66 -3.89
N ALA A 146 -12.53 -12.37 -3.84
CA ALA A 146 -12.65 -11.47 -4.99
C ALA A 146 -11.85 -11.98 -6.19
N LEU A 147 -10.59 -12.36 -5.98
CA LEU A 147 -9.74 -12.92 -7.04
C LEU A 147 -10.29 -14.26 -7.57
N CYS A 148 -10.80 -15.13 -6.70
CA CYS A 148 -11.40 -16.41 -7.11
C CYS A 148 -12.63 -16.18 -8.00
N VAL A 149 -13.53 -15.28 -7.62
CA VAL A 149 -14.72 -14.92 -8.40
C VAL A 149 -14.32 -14.32 -9.75
N LEU A 150 -13.29 -13.49 -9.79
CA LEU A 150 -12.78 -12.92 -11.04
C LEU A 150 -12.18 -14.00 -11.98
N GLN A 151 -11.84 -15.17 -11.46
CA GLN A 151 -11.30 -16.32 -12.20
C GLN A 151 -12.35 -17.42 -12.47
N ALA A 152 -13.64 -17.18 -12.19
CA ALA A 152 -14.71 -18.17 -12.24
C ALA A 152 -14.91 -18.89 -13.59
N GLN A 153 -14.29 -18.40 -14.67
CA GLN A 153 -14.28 -19.09 -15.98
C GLN A 153 -13.38 -20.33 -16.01
N SER A 154 -12.57 -20.58 -14.98
CA SER A 154 -11.73 -21.78 -14.87
C SER A 154 -12.53 -23.01 -14.45
N THR A 155 -12.25 -24.16 -15.05
CA THR A 155 -13.04 -25.41 -14.97
C THR A 155 -13.15 -26.06 -13.60
N THR A 156 -12.25 -25.76 -12.64
CA THR A 156 -12.33 -26.27 -11.26
C THR A 156 -11.83 -25.26 -10.23
N ARG A 157 -12.33 -25.37 -8.99
CA ARG A 157 -11.89 -24.55 -7.84
C ARG A 157 -10.40 -24.72 -7.53
N SER A 158 -9.85 -25.93 -7.74
CA SER A 158 -8.41 -26.21 -7.56
C SER A 158 -7.55 -25.44 -8.57
N THR A 159 -7.97 -25.39 -9.83
CA THR A 159 -7.30 -24.60 -10.87
C THR A 159 -7.39 -23.10 -10.58
N GLN A 160 -8.56 -22.61 -10.17
CA GLN A 160 -8.75 -21.20 -9.78
C GLN A 160 -7.79 -20.82 -8.65
N PHE A 161 -7.73 -21.65 -7.60
CA PHE A 161 -6.87 -21.39 -6.46
C PHE A 161 -5.39 -21.41 -6.84
N LYS A 162 -4.95 -22.34 -7.68
CA LYS A 162 -3.57 -22.35 -8.22
C LYS A 162 -3.24 -21.09 -9.01
N THR A 163 -4.16 -20.62 -9.86
CA THR A 163 -4.00 -19.39 -10.63
C THR A 163 -3.89 -18.17 -9.71
N VAL A 164 -4.77 -18.08 -8.71
CA VAL A 164 -4.75 -16.99 -7.73
C VAL A 164 -3.45 -17.00 -6.92
N LEU A 165 -3.03 -18.15 -6.39
CA LEU A 165 -1.75 -18.28 -5.68
C LEU A 165 -0.55 -17.94 -6.57
N GLY A 166 -0.57 -18.37 -7.84
CA GLY A 166 0.48 -18.02 -8.80
C GLY A 166 0.56 -16.51 -9.04
N ALA A 167 -0.58 -15.82 -9.05
CA ALA A 167 -0.63 -14.37 -9.20
C ALA A 167 -0.25 -13.61 -7.92
N LEU A 168 -0.53 -14.18 -6.74
CA LEU A 168 -0.15 -13.66 -5.42
C LEU A 168 1.29 -13.95 -5.02
N SER A 169 2.02 -14.75 -5.79
CA SER A 169 3.44 -15.05 -5.58
C SER A 169 4.28 -14.08 -6.42
N PRO A 170 4.59 -12.87 -5.90
CA PRO A 170 5.40 -11.93 -6.64
C PRO A 170 6.79 -12.53 -6.85
N LYS A 171 7.19 -12.73 -8.12
CA LYS A 171 8.57 -13.12 -8.47
C LYS A 171 9.61 -12.14 -7.91
N LYS A 172 9.19 -10.89 -7.67
CA LYS A 172 9.95 -9.82 -7.01
C LYS A 172 9.00 -8.98 -6.18
N LEU A 173 9.35 -8.71 -4.91
CA LEU A 173 8.61 -7.74 -4.10
C LEU A 173 8.70 -6.34 -4.72
N PRO A 174 7.65 -5.52 -4.56
CA PRO A 174 7.72 -4.09 -4.84
C PRO A 174 8.95 -3.42 -4.21
N PHE A 175 9.49 -2.41 -4.88
CA PHE A 175 10.73 -1.74 -4.49
C PHE A 175 10.61 -0.94 -3.18
N ASP A 176 9.40 -0.64 -2.75
CA ASP A 176 9.07 0.01 -1.49
C ASP A 176 8.87 -0.97 -0.33
N LEU A 177 9.10 -2.27 -0.55
CA LEU A 177 9.06 -3.30 0.48
C LEU A 177 10.42 -3.97 0.65
N PHE A 178 10.77 -4.26 1.90
CA PHE A 178 11.97 -4.98 2.25
C PHE A 178 11.63 -6.25 3.03
N TYR A 179 12.05 -7.42 2.52
CA TYR A 179 11.78 -8.70 3.16
C TYR A 179 12.70 -8.95 4.37
N VAL A 180 12.10 -9.40 5.46
CA VAL A 180 12.80 -9.81 6.68
C VAL A 180 12.38 -11.24 7.01
N SER A 181 13.33 -12.16 7.08
CA SER A 181 13.04 -13.59 7.23
C SER A 181 12.40 -13.97 8.57
N CYS A 182 12.78 -13.31 9.66
CA CYS A 182 12.21 -13.55 10.98
C CYS A 182 12.43 -12.35 11.91
N VAL A 183 11.58 -12.27 12.94
CA VAL A 183 11.73 -11.35 14.07
C VAL A 183 11.71 -12.19 15.36
N PRO A 184 12.71 -12.07 16.25
CA PRO A 184 12.74 -12.85 17.47
C PRO A 184 11.49 -12.63 18.33
N GLY A 185 10.87 -13.73 18.79
CA GLY A 185 9.68 -13.70 19.64
C GLY A 185 8.37 -13.42 18.90
N GLU A 186 8.39 -13.28 17.57
CA GLU A 186 7.20 -13.02 16.76
C GLU A 186 6.88 -14.22 15.85
N PRO A 187 5.63 -14.71 15.84
CA PRO A 187 5.22 -15.78 14.95
C PRO A 187 5.08 -15.27 13.51
N GLY A 188 5.42 -16.11 12.52
CA GLY A 188 5.15 -15.80 11.11
C GLY A 188 6.13 -16.43 10.13
N LEU A 189 5.73 -16.49 8.86
CA LEU A 189 6.54 -16.99 7.73
C LEU A 189 7.27 -15.83 7.02
N GLY A 190 7.96 -15.01 7.82
CA GLY A 190 8.62 -13.80 7.36
C GLY A 190 7.75 -12.54 7.47
N PHE A 191 8.42 -11.41 7.27
CA PHE A 191 7.92 -10.07 7.52
C PHE A 191 8.30 -9.15 6.35
N VAL A 192 7.57 -8.05 6.22
CA VAL A 192 7.87 -6.99 5.24
C VAL A 192 7.96 -5.65 5.95
N ALA A 193 9.09 -4.97 5.77
CA ALA A 193 9.25 -3.56 6.15
C ALA A 193 8.71 -2.69 5.01
N LYS A 194 7.75 -1.82 5.33
CA LYS A 194 7.13 -0.89 4.38
C LYS A 194 7.92 0.42 4.37
N LEU A 195 8.75 0.63 3.34
CA LEU A 195 9.69 1.76 3.29
C LEU A 195 9.00 3.12 3.14
N GLN A 196 7.79 3.15 2.59
CA GLN A 196 6.95 4.36 2.52
C GLN A 196 6.19 4.64 3.84
N ALA A 197 6.02 3.63 4.70
CA ALA A 197 5.36 3.78 5.99
C ALA A 197 6.36 4.22 7.07
N LEU A 198 6.92 5.42 6.85
CA LEU A 198 7.84 6.04 7.80
C LEU A 198 7.07 6.49 9.04
N THR A 199 7.59 6.14 10.21
CA THR A 199 7.12 6.61 11.50
C THR A 199 8.29 7.13 12.30
N PHE A 200 8.02 8.02 13.25
CA PHE A 200 9.03 8.53 14.17
C PHE A 200 8.72 8.03 15.57
N ILE A 201 9.73 7.40 16.19
CA ILE A 201 9.64 6.88 17.55
C ILE A 201 10.50 7.76 18.45
N PRO A 202 9.93 8.41 19.48
CA PRO A 202 10.71 9.24 20.40
C PRO A 202 11.88 8.46 21.00
N PHE A 203 13.07 9.07 21.00
CA PHE A 203 14.28 8.42 21.50
C PHE A 203 14.15 8.06 22.99
N ASN A 204 13.53 8.94 23.78
CA ASN A 204 13.23 8.71 25.20
C ASN A 204 12.14 7.66 25.47
N ARG A 205 11.49 7.14 24.42
CA ARG A 205 10.56 5.99 24.48
C ARG A 205 11.19 4.73 23.90
N SER A 206 12.46 4.75 23.56
CA SER A 206 13.17 3.68 22.87
C SER A 206 14.21 3.03 23.79
N PHE A 207 13.97 1.79 24.19
CA PHE A 207 14.75 1.06 25.18
C PHE A 207 15.40 -0.22 24.66
N THR A 208 16.54 -0.61 25.25
CA THR A 208 17.24 -1.85 24.89
C THR A 208 16.75 -3.09 25.63
N SER A 209 16.01 -2.90 26.72
CA SER A 209 15.48 -3.97 27.57
C SER A 209 14.09 -3.63 28.11
N MET A 210 13.36 -4.64 28.59
CA MET A 210 12.05 -4.45 29.23
C MET A 210 12.14 -3.71 30.57
N ASP A 211 13.25 -3.89 31.29
CA ASP A 211 13.46 -3.26 32.60
C ASP A 211 13.62 -1.75 32.48
N ASP A 212 14.31 -1.27 31.44
CA ASP A 212 14.46 0.16 31.17
C ASP A 212 13.13 0.81 30.76
N ALA A 213 12.24 0.04 30.13
CA ALA A 213 10.95 0.49 29.63
C ALA A 213 9.83 0.48 30.69
N LYS A 214 10.12 0.00 31.91
CA LYS A 214 9.08 -0.35 32.89
C LYS A 214 8.28 0.84 33.42
N ASP A 215 8.83 2.04 33.36
CA ASP A 215 8.19 3.24 33.89
C ASP A 215 7.56 4.10 32.77
N PHE A 216 7.54 3.58 31.53
CA PHE A 216 7.10 4.30 30.35
C PHE A 216 5.99 3.56 29.60
N GLU A 217 4.80 4.14 29.54
CA GLU A 217 3.74 3.72 28.61
C GLU A 217 4.14 3.97 27.15
N ASN A 218 3.54 3.20 26.23
CA ASN A 218 3.78 3.26 24.79
C ASN A 218 5.27 3.25 24.42
N SER A 219 6.06 2.51 25.19
CA SER A 219 7.49 2.38 25.01
C SER A 219 7.81 1.34 23.94
N PHE A 220 9.01 1.41 23.39
CA PHE A 220 9.51 0.53 22.36
C PHE A 220 10.76 -0.18 22.87
N VAL A 221 10.75 -1.51 22.83
CA VAL A 221 11.87 -2.32 23.29
C VAL A 221 12.51 -3.01 22.09
N ARG A 222 13.84 -3.00 22.05
CA ARG A 222 14.60 -3.72 21.03
C ARG A 222 14.42 -5.23 21.20
N VAL A 223 13.88 -5.88 20.16
CA VAL A 223 13.70 -7.35 20.08
C VAL A 223 14.73 -8.03 19.18
N GLY A 224 15.46 -7.27 18.38
CA GLY A 224 16.50 -7.79 17.52
C GLY A 224 17.27 -6.70 16.78
N ARG A 225 18.16 -7.12 15.89
CA ARG A 225 18.89 -6.24 14.98
C ARG A 225 19.14 -6.97 13.66
N LEU A 226 18.94 -6.26 12.55
CA LEU A 226 19.32 -6.77 11.24
C LEU A 226 20.84 -7.01 11.16
N GLY A 227 21.24 -8.14 10.57
CA GLY A 227 22.64 -8.39 10.26
C GLY A 227 23.22 -7.29 9.34
N PRO A 228 24.54 -7.04 9.36
CA PRO A 228 25.16 -5.92 8.64
C PRO A 228 24.72 -5.82 7.18
N THR A 229 24.76 -6.93 6.43
CA THR A 229 24.35 -7.00 5.03
C THR A 229 22.92 -6.50 4.81
N PHE A 230 21.96 -6.96 5.63
CA PHE A 230 20.56 -6.58 5.49
C PHE A 230 20.29 -5.15 5.94
N ARG A 231 21.01 -4.67 6.97
CA ARG A 231 20.95 -3.28 7.41
C ARG A 231 21.41 -2.34 6.30
N HIS A 232 22.54 -2.64 5.66
CA HIS A 232 23.05 -1.82 4.56
C HIS A 232 22.13 -1.87 3.33
N ALA A 233 21.59 -3.05 3.01
CA ALA A 233 20.61 -3.20 1.92
C ALA A 233 19.33 -2.40 2.19
N LEU A 234 18.80 -2.45 3.42
CA LEU A 234 17.63 -1.67 3.83
C LEU A 234 17.89 -0.17 3.69
N ALA A 235 19.01 0.32 4.25
CA ALA A 235 19.37 1.74 4.19
C ALA A 235 19.56 2.22 2.74
N GLN A 236 20.21 1.41 1.90
CA GLN A 236 20.41 1.72 0.49
C GLN A 236 19.08 1.77 -0.27
N GLN A 237 18.22 0.77 -0.08
CA GLN A 237 16.90 0.72 -0.73
C GLN A 237 16.02 1.89 -0.29
N PHE A 238 16.03 2.22 1.01
CA PHE A 238 15.35 3.38 1.57
C PHE A 238 15.85 4.69 0.96
N GLY A 239 17.17 4.92 0.91
CA GLY A 239 17.74 6.11 0.29
C GLY A 239 17.40 6.23 -1.20
N MET A 240 17.46 5.13 -1.94
CA MET A 240 17.08 5.10 -3.37
C MET A 240 15.60 5.41 -3.61
N LEU A 241 14.71 5.01 -2.71
CA LEU A 241 13.27 5.25 -2.83
C LEU A 241 12.98 6.75 -2.84
N PHE A 242 13.59 7.52 -1.92
CA PHE A 242 13.34 8.95 -1.77
C PHE A 242 14.20 9.82 -2.68
N ALA A 243 15.40 9.38 -3.07
CA ALA A 243 16.24 10.11 -4.02
C ALA A 243 15.60 10.26 -5.42
N ARG A 244 14.64 9.39 -5.77
CA ARG A 244 13.92 9.46 -7.06
C ARG A 244 12.89 10.59 -7.12
N ILE A 245 12.49 11.14 -5.97
CA ILE A 245 11.56 12.25 -5.86
C ILE A 245 12.39 13.54 -5.86
N GLY A 246 13.05 13.83 -6.98
CA GLY A 246 13.82 15.08 -7.11
C GLY A 246 12.92 16.31 -6.96
N MET A 247 13.45 17.39 -6.40
CA MET A 247 12.72 18.66 -6.31
C MET A 247 12.79 19.40 -7.65
N PRO A 248 11.71 20.09 -8.09
CA PRO A 248 11.78 20.98 -9.23
C PRO A 248 12.78 22.11 -8.98
N LYS A 249 13.53 22.52 -10.01
CA LYS A 249 14.49 23.63 -9.91
C LYS A 249 13.90 24.94 -9.36
N ALA A 250 12.62 25.19 -9.64
CA ALA A 250 11.90 26.36 -9.11
C ALA A 250 11.90 26.38 -7.57
N TYR A 251 11.70 25.22 -6.93
CA TYR A 251 11.75 25.11 -5.47
C TYR A 251 13.14 25.46 -4.90
N GLU A 252 14.21 25.04 -5.59
CA GLU A 252 15.57 25.33 -5.15
C GLU A 252 15.86 26.84 -5.22
N GLN A 253 15.40 27.50 -6.29
CA GLN A 253 15.51 28.96 -6.46
C GLN A 253 14.72 29.73 -5.40
N ASP A 254 13.47 29.31 -5.13
CA ASP A 254 12.62 29.94 -4.12
C ASP A 254 13.21 29.78 -2.71
N ARG A 255 13.76 28.61 -2.39
CA ARG A 255 14.44 28.35 -1.11
C ARG A 255 15.62 29.30 -0.92
N ASP A 256 16.49 29.41 -1.91
CA ASP A 256 17.72 30.21 -1.80
C ASP A 256 17.37 31.70 -1.66
N ALA A 257 16.40 32.20 -2.43
CA ALA A 257 15.89 33.57 -2.29
C ALA A 257 15.29 33.83 -0.89
N ALA A 258 14.56 32.87 -0.31
CA ALA A 258 14.03 33.01 1.04
C ALA A 258 15.13 33.14 2.10
N PHE A 259 16.22 32.37 1.99
CA PHE A 259 17.36 32.50 2.91
C PHE A 259 18.10 33.83 2.75
N GLU A 260 18.20 34.38 1.53
CA GLU A 260 18.75 35.72 1.31
C GLU A 260 17.91 36.80 2.00
N ILE A 261 16.58 36.74 1.86
CA ILE A 261 15.66 37.68 2.51
C ILE A 261 15.80 37.60 4.03
N ILE A 262 15.85 36.39 4.61
CA ILE A 262 16.04 36.20 6.05
C ILE A 262 17.39 36.76 6.49
N ALA A 263 18.45 36.51 5.73
CA ALA A 263 19.78 37.04 6.05
C ALA A 263 19.81 38.58 6.04
N ASP A 264 19.09 39.21 5.11
CA ASP A 264 19.01 40.66 5.04
C ASP A 264 18.13 41.26 6.14
N GLN A 265 17.06 40.58 6.55
CA GLN A 265 16.28 40.94 7.75
C GLN A 265 17.14 40.90 9.01
N ILE A 266 17.90 39.82 9.21
CA ILE A 266 18.81 39.69 10.36
C ILE A 266 19.87 40.80 10.33
N LYS A 267 20.45 41.12 9.17
CA LYS A 267 21.41 42.23 9.04
C LYS A 267 20.78 43.58 9.36
N ALA A 268 19.55 43.83 8.94
CA ALA A 268 18.84 45.07 9.24
C ALA A 268 18.58 45.21 10.76
N GLU A 269 18.13 44.14 11.40
CA GLU A 269 17.91 44.09 12.86
C GLU A 269 19.22 44.23 13.66
N MET A 270 20.32 43.65 13.15
CA MET A 270 21.65 43.79 13.76
C MET A 270 22.36 45.11 13.40
N GLY A 271 21.83 45.88 12.44
CA GLY A 271 22.46 47.03 11.80
C GLY A 271 21.94 48.41 12.22
N GLU A 272 20.94 48.49 13.11
CA GLU A 272 20.52 49.73 13.80
C GLU A 272 21.07 49.81 15.24
N GLN A 273 22.35 49.50 15.41
CA GLN A 273 23.16 50.00 16.53
C GLN A 273 24.38 50.74 15.97
N LYS A 274 24.15 51.95 15.46
CA LYS A 274 25.19 52.98 15.33
C LYS A 274 24.74 54.24 16.05
#